data_AF-A0A6I3UTY5-F1
#
_entry.id   AF-A0A6I3UTY5-F1
#
_cell.length_a   1.000
_cell.length_b   1.000
_cell.length_c   1.000
_cell.angle_alpha   90.00
_cell.angle_beta   90.00
_cell.angle_gamma   90.00
#
_symmetry.space_group_name_H-M   'P 1'
#
loop_
_entity.id
_entity.type
_entity.pdbx_description
1 polymer ?
#
loop_
_entity_poly.entity_id
_entity_poly.type
_entity_poly.pdbx_seq_one_letter_code
_entity_poly.pdbx_strand_id
1 'polypeptide(L)'
;IITGDYDAIVIGDSQFEKIPVSKERQMNYIEDKLNELREIKTHSENKYTVKEAEQSISGLERQLEELQRFNRDSFIDFENLGIDFLFVDEAHHFKNIRPITGLGNVAGITNTTSKKNVDMEMKVRQIQEEHDFKNIVFATGTPVSNS
;
A
#
# COMPACT_ATOMS: atom_id res chain seq x y z
N ILE A 1 15.91 -12.47 -18.68
CA ILE A 1 14.57 -12.12 -19.18
C ILE A 1 13.79 -13.41 -19.26
N ILE A 2 12.72 -13.56 -18.48
CA ILE A 2 11.89 -14.76 -18.48
C ILE A 2 11.19 -14.83 -19.84
N THR A 3 11.55 -15.82 -20.64
CA THR A 3 11.13 -16.04 -22.03
C THR A 3 9.78 -16.76 -22.09
N GLY A 4 8.72 -16.15 -21.56
CA GLY A 4 7.36 -16.59 -21.81
C GLY A 4 6.53 -15.40 -22.24
N ASP A 5 6.07 -15.43 -23.49
CA ASP A 5 5.09 -14.48 -24.00
C ASP A 5 3.73 -14.90 -23.45
N TYR A 6 3.33 -14.29 -22.33
CA TYR A 6 2.10 -14.61 -21.63
C TYR A 6 1.11 -13.47 -21.80
N ASP A 7 -0.07 -13.76 -22.33
CA ASP A 7 -1.17 -12.79 -22.41
C ASP A 7 -1.80 -12.50 -21.02
N ALA A 8 -1.74 -13.48 -20.10
CA ALA A 8 -2.23 -13.36 -18.73
C ALA A 8 -1.62 -14.40 -17.79
N ILE A 9 -1.51 -14.07 -16.51
CA ILE A 9 -1.04 -14.98 -15.44
C ILE A 9 -2.07 -14.98 -14.32
N VAL A 10 -2.44 -16.18 -13.84
CA VAL A 10 -3.30 -16.35 -12.66
C VAL A 10 -2.43 -16.81 -11.50
N ILE A 11 -2.47 -16.07 -10.40
CA ILE A 11 -1.66 -16.32 -9.21
C ILE A 11 -2.54 -16.18 -7.96
N GLY A 12 -2.34 -17.05 -6.97
CA GLY A 12 -3.03 -16.93 -5.69
C GLY A 12 -2.40 -15.85 -4.81
N ASP A 13 -3.22 -15.19 -3.98
CA ASP A 13 -2.82 -14.10 -3.06
C ASP A 13 -1.50 -14.38 -2.33
N SER A 14 -1.34 -15.58 -1.76
CA SER A 14 -0.16 -15.95 -0.98
C SER A 14 1.15 -15.94 -1.78
N GLN A 15 1.10 -16.15 -3.10
CA GLN A 15 2.27 -16.06 -3.97
C GLN A 15 2.43 -14.64 -4.50
N PHE A 16 1.32 -13.93 -4.76
CA PHE A 16 1.36 -12.52 -5.13
C PHE A 16 2.06 -11.67 -4.04
N GLU A 17 1.76 -11.90 -2.77
CA GLU A 17 2.39 -11.24 -1.62
C GLU A 17 3.91 -11.50 -1.51
N LYS A 18 4.43 -12.56 -2.15
CA LYS A 18 5.87 -12.87 -2.14
C LYS A 18 6.67 -12.10 -3.17
N ILE A 19 6.00 -11.40 -4.09
CA ILE A 19 6.60 -10.55 -5.10
C ILE A 19 6.52 -9.11 -4.57
N PRO A 20 7.58 -8.60 -3.91
CA PRO A 20 7.56 -7.24 -3.39
C PRO A 20 7.73 -6.23 -4.53
N VAL A 21 7.27 -5.00 -4.33
CA VAL A 21 7.78 -3.85 -5.11
C VAL A 21 9.22 -3.54 -4.70
N SER A 22 9.98 -2.83 -5.53
CA SER A 22 11.37 -2.47 -5.17
C SER A 22 11.47 -1.73 -3.83
N LYS A 23 12.66 -1.84 -3.23
CA LYS A 23 13.01 -1.12 -2.00
C LYS A 23 12.81 0.39 -2.16
N GLU A 24 13.15 0.96 -3.31
CA GLU A 24 12.96 2.38 -3.60
C GLU A 24 11.48 2.76 -3.53
N ARG A 25 10.60 1.99 -4.18
CA ARG A 25 9.15 2.21 -4.13
C ARG A 25 8.58 2.06 -2.72
N GLN A 26 9.06 1.08 -1.93
CA GLN A 26 8.66 0.93 -0.52
C GLN A 26 9.08 2.15 0.32
N MET A 27 10.29 2.69 0.09
CA MET A 27 10.77 3.89 0.78
C MET A 27 9.94 5.12 0.40
N ASN A 28 9.70 5.33 -0.90
CA ASN A 28 8.90 6.45 -1.40
C ASN A 28 7.48 6.39 -0.82
N TYR A 29 6.87 5.21 -0.78
CA TYR A 29 5.56 5.03 -0.16
C TYR A 29 5.54 5.45 1.32
N ILE A 30 6.56 5.08 2.10
CA ILE A 30 6.64 5.49 3.52
C ILE A 30 6.83 7.01 3.64
N GLU A 31 7.69 7.60 2.81
CA GLU A 31 7.93 9.04 2.80
C GLU A 31 6.68 9.84 2.43
N ASP A 32 5.89 9.39 1.45
CA ASP A 32 4.62 10.02 1.09
C ASP A 32 3.65 10.04 2.29
N LYS A 33 3.51 8.91 2.99
CA LYS A 33 2.66 8.81 4.18
C LYS A 33 3.18 9.67 5.33
N LEU A 34 4.50 9.80 5.49
CA LEU A 34 5.11 10.71 6.45
C LEU A 34 4.78 12.18 6.13
N ASN A 35 4.84 12.56 4.86
CA ASN A 35 4.51 13.90 4.42
C ASN A 35 3.03 14.23 4.68
N GLU A 36 2.10 13.32 4.32
CA GLU A 36 0.67 13.46 4.62
C GLU A 36 0.41 13.67 6.14
N LEU A 37 1.09 12.89 7.00
CA LEU A 37 0.95 13.02 8.46
C LEU A 37 1.56 14.31 9.01
N ARG A 38 2.70 14.76 8.46
CA ARG A 38 3.35 16.02 8.85
C ARG A 38 2.48 17.22 8.49
N GLU A 39 1.78 17.16 7.35
CA GLU A 39 0.80 18.17 6.96
C GLU A 39 -0.38 18.22 7.93
N ILE A 40 -0.98 17.08 8.26
CA ILE A 40 -2.07 17.01 9.25
C ILE A 40 -1.64 17.56 10.60
N LYS A 41 -0.43 17.17 11.07
CA LYS A 41 0.13 17.64 12.32
C LYS A 41 0.24 19.17 12.35
N THR A 42 0.67 19.76 11.24
CA THR A 42 0.91 21.21 11.13
C THR A 42 -0.39 22.00 11.09
N HIS A 43 -1.43 21.48 10.42
CA HIS A 43 -2.70 22.17 10.24
C HIS A 43 -3.76 21.88 11.31
N SER A 44 -3.55 20.86 12.15
CA SER A 44 -4.50 20.47 13.19
C SER A 44 -4.29 21.24 14.48
N GLU A 45 -5.32 21.95 14.93
CA GLU A 45 -5.38 22.55 16.27
C GLU A 45 -5.83 21.53 17.35
N ASN A 46 -6.33 20.36 16.93
CA ASN A 46 -6.78 19.31 17.83
C ASN A 46 -5.58 18.53 18.40
N LYS A 47 -5.36 18.66 19.72
CA LYS A 47 -4.29 17.96 20.44
C LYS A 47 -4.34 16.44 20.31
N TYR A 48 -5.53 15.85 20.19
CA TYR A 48 -5.68 14.41 20.02
C TYR A 48 -5.15 13.96 18.66
N THR A 49 -5.61 14.61 17.59
CA THR A 49 -5.15 14.37 16.22
C THR A 49 -3.63 14.57 16.09
N VAL A 50 -3.08 15.62 16.70
CA VAL A 50 -1.62 15.88 16.71
C VAL A 50 -0.87 14.72 17.37
N LYS A 51 -1.33 14.24 18.52
CA LYS A 51 -0.70 13.14 19.24
C LYS A 51 -0.76 11.82 18.46
N GLU A 52 -1.88 11.53 17.82
CA GLU A 52 -2.01 10.35 16.95
C GLU A 52 -1.08 10.43 15.75
N ALA A 53 -1.01 11.60 15.09
CA ALA A 53 -0.09 11.82 13.98
C ALA A 53 1.37 11.65 14.40
N GLU A 54 1.78 12.15 15.57
CA GLU A 54 3.13 11.97 16.11
C GLU A 54 3.48 10.50 16.35
N GLN A 55 2.54 9.73 16.89
CA GLN A 55 2.73 8.29 17.11
C GLN A 55 2.89 7.54 15.78
N SER A 56 2.07 7.87 14.78
CA SER A 56 2.17 7.29 13.43
C SER A 56 3.46 7.67 12.72
N ILE A 57 3.89 8.93 12.81
CA ILE A 57 5.16 9.43 12.26
C ILE A 57 6.33 8.63 12.84
N SER A 58 6.41 8.51 14.17
CA SER A 58 7.51 7.78 14.82
C SER A 58 7.54 6.30 14.40
N GLY A 59 6.38 5.67 14.21
CA GLY A 59 6.29 4.30 13.71
C GLY A 59 6.81 4.14 12.28
N LEU A 60 6.45 5.06 11.38
CA LEU A 60 6.88 5.05 9.99
C LEU A 60 8.37 5.42 9.83
N GLU A 61 8.88 6.38 10.60
CA GLU A 61 10.31 6.73 10.61
C GLU A 61 11.15 5.53 11.02
N ARG A 62 10.72 4.77 12.03
CA ARG A 62 11.38 3.52 12.41
C ARG A 62 11.35 2.47 11.29
N GLN A 63 10.21 2.29 10.62
CA GLN A 63 10.09 1.35 9.51
C GLN A 63 11.01 1.75 8.33
N LEU A 64 11.10 3.05 8.05
CA LEU A 64 11.99 3.59 7.02
C LEU A 64 13.46 3.33 7.36
N GLU A 65 13.88 3.58 8.59
CA GLU A 65 15.24 3.29 9.05
C GLU A 65 15.57 1.79 8.94
N GLU A 66 14.66 0.92 9.37
CA GLU A 66 14.80 -0.53 9.26
C GLU A 66 14.95 -0.96 7.79
N LEU A 67 14.13 -0.41 6.89
CA LEU A 67 14.17 -0.67 5.46
C LEU A 67 15.48 -0.18 4.82
N GLN A 68 15.96 1.01 5.21
CA GLN A 68 17.22 1.57 4.71
C GLN A 68 18.42 0.69 5.08
N ARG A 69 18.48 0.20 6.32
CA ARG A 69 19.57 -0.66 6.81
C ARG A 69 19.56 -2.05 6.19
N PHE A 70 18.39 -2.58 5.88
CA PHE A 70 18.27 -3.92 5.33
C PHE A 70 18.50 -3.91 3.82
N ASN A 71 19.51 -4.65 3.35
CA ASN A 71 19.67 -4.91 1.92
C ASN A 71 19.05 -6.27 1.63
N ARG A 72 17.83 -6.26 1.07
CA ARG A 72 17.16 -7.49 0.64
C ARG A 72 17.56 -7.75 -0.80
N ASP A 73 18.27 -8.84 -1.04
CA ASP A 73 18.42 -9.39 -2.39
C ASP A 73 17.06 -9.99 -2.79
N SER A 74 16.22 -9.17 -3.42
CA SER A 74 15.03 -9.65 -4.12
C SER A 74 15.48 -10.23 -5.46
N PHE A 75 15.14 -11.49 -5.74
CA PHE A 75 15.47 -12.10 -7.03
C PHE A 75 14.72 -11.42 -8.19
N ILE A 76 13.51 -10.92 -7.92
CA ILE A 76 12.69 -10.18 -8.87
C ILE A 76 11.71 -9.28 -8.12
N ASP A 77 11.61 -8.03 -8.55
CA ASP A 77 10.65 -7.05 -8.04
C ASP A 77 9.42 -7.01 -8.96
N PHE A 78 8.29 -6.54 -8.43
CA PHE A 78 7.01 -6.51 -9.13
C PHE A 78 7.06 -5.77 -10.47
N GLU A 79 7.68 -4.59 -10.49
CA GLU A 79 7.88 -3.79 -11.70
C GLU A 79 8.70 -4.50 -12.79
N ASN A 80 9.63 -5.39 -12.40
CA ASN A 80 10.47 -6.13 -13.34
C ASN A 80 9.70 -7.24 -14.07
N LEU A 81 8.48 -7.56 -13.64
CA LEU A 81 7.61 -8.52 -14.31
C LEU A 81 6.92 -7.94 -15.55
N GLY A 82 6.88 -6.62 -15.69
CA GLY A 82 6.20 -5.96 -16.81
C GLY A 82 4.68 -6.14 -16.78
N ILE A 83 4.09 -6.29 -15.59
CA ILE A 83 2.63 -6.35 -15.42
C ILE A 83 2.07 -4.95 -15.61
N ASP A 84 1.22 -4.77 -16.61
CA ASP A 84 0.57 -3.51 -16.95
C ASP A 84 -0.91 -3.47 -16.57
N PHE A 85 -1.50 -4.62 -16.21
CA PHE A 85 -2.90 -4.75 -15.83
C PHE A 85 -3.10 -5.73 -14.68
N LEU A 86 -3.89 -5.33 -13.68
CA LEU A 86 -4.19 -6.15 -12.50
C LEU A 86 -5.71 -6.36 -12.37
N PHE A 87 -6.11 -7.63 -12.36
CA PHE A 87 -7.47 -8.04 -12.01
C PHE A 87 -7.43 -8.77 -10.66
N VAL A 88 -8.14 -8.24 -9.67
CA VAL A 88 -8.19 -8.78 -8.31
C VAL A 88 -9.59 -9.29 -8.04
N ASP A 89 -9.73 -10.61 -7.92
CA ASP A 89 -10.94 -11.22 -7.38
C ASP A 89 -10.91 -11.20 -5.84
N GLU A 90 -12.09 -11.31 -5.23
CA GLU A 90 -12.28 -11.21 -3.78
C GLU A 90 -11.62 -9.98 -3.14
N ALA A 91 -11.79 -8.83 -3.81
CA ALA A 91 -11.22 -7.54 -3.43
C ALA A 91 -11.56 -7.10 -2.00
N HIS A 92 -12.64 -7.63 -1.40
CA HIS A 92 -13.01 -7.35 -0.02
C HIS A 92 -11.92 -7.73 0.99
N HIS A 93 -10.98 -8.61 0.64
CA HIS A 93 -9.80 -8.91 1.46
C HIS A 93 -8.80 -7.76 1.56
N PHE A 94 -8.80 -6.82 0.60
CA PHE A 94 -7.82 -5.74 0.51
C PHE A 94 -8.38 -4.35 0.83
N LYS A 95 -9.69 -4.24 1.13
CA LYS A 95 -10.41 -2.97 1.26
C LYS A 95 -10.00 -2.10 2.46
N ASN A 96 -9.38 -2.68 3.49
CA ASN A 96 -9.13 -2.02 4.78
C ASN A 96 -7.75 -1.34 4.80
N ILE A 97 -7.66 -0.15 4.19
CA ILE A 97 -6.51 0.74 4.29
C ILE A 97 -6.92 1.92 5.17
N ARG A 98 -6.13 2.21 6.22
CA ARG A 98 -6.43 3.30 7.15
C ARG A 98 -6.20 4.61 6.41
N PRO A 99 -7.23 5.44 6.21
CA PRO A 99 -7.05 6.73 5.58
C PRO A 99 -6.27 7.65 6.52
N ILE A 100 -5.31 8.40 5.97
CA ILE A 100 -4.59 9.44 6.69
C ILE A 100 -5.47 10.69 6.67
N THR A 101 -6.10 11.00 7.80
CA THR A 101 -7.00 12.15 7.93
C THR A 101 -6.84 12.82 9.28
N GLY A 102 -7.17 14.12 9.35
CA GLY A 102 -7.21 14.86 10.61
C GLY A 102 -8.41 14.51 11.52
N LEU A 103 -9.32 13.66 11.02
CA LEU A 103 -10.50 13.20 11.75
C LEU A 103 -10.15 11.94 12.54
N GLY A 104 -10.06 12.05 13.86
CA GLY A 104 -9.84 10.90 14.74
C GLY A 104 -11.10 10.04 14.90
N ASN A 105 -10.91 8.71 14.96
CA ASN A 105 -11.93 7.71 15.35
C ASN A 105 -13.32 7.89 14.72
N VAL A 106 -13.38 7.96 13.39
CA VAL A 106 -14.66 7.92 12.67
C VAL A 106 -15.27 6.53 12.81
N ALA A 107 -16.52 6.48 13.31
CA ALA A 107 -17.25 5.23 13.50
C ALA A 107 -17.37 4.47 12.16
N GLY A 108 -16.99 3.19 12.16
CA GLY A 108 -17.00 2.37 10.95
C GLY A 108 -15.81 2.62 10.02
N ILE A 109 -14.68 3.13 10.51
CA ILE A 109 -13.39 3.10 9.79
C ILE A 109 -12.39 2.27 10.60
N THR A 110 -11.68 1.36 9.95
CA THR A 110 -10.67 0.52 10.61
C THR A 110 -9.43 1.35 10.96
N ASN A 111 -8.97 1.24 12.21
CA ASN A 111 -7.77 1.95 12.69
C ASN A 111 -6.45 1.23 12.38
N THR A 112 -6.51 0.07 11.71
CA THR A 112 -5.35 -0.76 11.38
C THR A 112 -5.34 -1.09 9.89
N THR A 113 -4.14 -1.26 9.34
CA THR A 113 -3.92 -1.71 7.96
C THR A 113 -3.03 -2.94 8.01
N SER A 114 -3.46 -4.01 7.34
CA SER A 114 -2.67 -5.23 7.25
C SER A 114 -1.49 -5.04 6.29
N LYS A 115 -0.41 -5.81 6.47
CA LYS A 115 0.73 -5.81 5.53
C LYS A 115 0.30 -6.17 4.10
N LYS A 116 -0.66 -7.11 3.98
CA LYS A 116 -1.28 -7.51 2.71
C LYS A 116 -1.94 -6.33 1.98
N ASN A 117 -2.63 -5.45 2.72
CA ASN A 117 -3.31 -4.30 2.13
C ASN A 117 -2.32 -3.22 1.71
N VAL A 118 -1.24 -3.01 2.49
CA VAL A 118 -0.15 -2.11 2.10
C VAL A 118 0.57 -2.63 0.85
N ASP A 119 0.84 -3.94 0.77
CA ASP A 119 1.43 -4.57 -0.41
C ASP A 119 0.58 -4.36 -1.68
N MET A 120 -0.73 -4.59 -1.57
CA MET A 120 -1.67 -4.31 -2.66
C MET A 120 -1.70 -2.83 -3.04
N GLU A 121 -1.76 -1.91 -2.07
CA GLU A 121 -1.75 -0.45 -2.33
C GLU A 121 -0.50 -0.03 -3.12
N MET A 122 0.69 -0.53 -2.73
CA MET A 122 1.94 -0.19 -3.40
C MET A 122 1.97 -0.68 -4.85
N LYS A 123 1.47 -1.90 -5.13
CA LYS A 123 1.42 -2.46 -6.48
C LYS A 123 0.39 -1.77 -7.37
N VAL A 124 -0.77 -1.44 -6.81
CA VAL A 124 -1.80 -0.63 -7.48
C VAL A 124 -1.25 0.72 -7.87
N ARG A 125 -0.56 1.42 -6.95
CA ARG A 125 0.09 2.71 -7.24
C ARG A 125 1.12 2.59 -8.36
N GLN A 126 1.97 1.56 -8.34
CA GLN A 126 2.98 1.35 -9.38
C GLN A 126 2.36 1.23 -10.77
N ILE A 127 1.32 0.40 -10.95
CA ILE A 127 0.62 0.27 -12.24
C ILE A 127 -0.06 1.59 -12.61
N GLN A 128 -0.74 2.24 -11.66
CA GLN A 128 -1.48 3.47 -11.94
C GLN A 128 -0.60 4.65 -12.34
N GLU A 129 0.60 4.77 -11.76
CA GLU A 129 1.60 5.78 -12.12
C GLU A 129 2.07 5.64 -13.57
N GLU A 130 2.16 4.41 -14.08
CA GLU A 130 2.63 4.10 -15.44
C GLU A 130 1.49 4.15 -16.49
N HIS A 131 0.23 4.07 -16.04
CA HIS A 131 -0.94 3.90 -16.90
C HIS A 131 -2.06 4.92 -16.66
N ASP A 132 -1.75 6.17 -16.30
CA ASP A 132 -2.73 7.28 -16.18
C ASP A 132 -3.92 6.91 -15.26
N PHE A 133 -3.59 6.31 -14.11
CA PHE A 133 -4.53 5.86 -13.08
C PHE A 133 -5.55 4.80 -13.55
N LYS A 134 -5.23 4.04 -14.60
CA LYS A 134 -6.08 2.95 -15.15
C LYS A 134 -5.51 1.57 -14.82
N ASN A 135 -6.06 0.55 -15.48
CA ASN A 135 -5.56 -0.83 -15.53
C ASN A 135 -5.68 -1.65 -14.23
N ILE A 136 -6.55 -1.24 -13.32
CA ILE A 136 -6.88 -2.00 -12.11
C ILE A 136 -8.38 -2.32 -12.13
N VAL A 137 -8.72 -3.60 -11.93
CA VAL A 137 -10.10 -4.03 -11.73
C VAL A 137 -10.20 -4.83 -10.44
N PHE A 138 -11.08 -4.38 -9.55
CA PHE A 138 -11.45 -5.09 -8.33
C PHE A 138 -12.83 -5.72 -8.51
N ALA A 139 -12.92 -7.03 -8.31
CA ALA A 139 -14.15 -7.80 -8.30
C ALA A 139 -14.38 -8.40 -6.91
N THR A 140 -15.62 -8.42 -6.44
CA THR A 140 -15.99 -9.16 -5.23
C THR A 140 -17.46 -9.54 -5.23
N GLY A 141 -17.77 -10.75 -4.76
CA GLY A 141 -19.13 -11.20 -4.50
C GLY A 141 -19.66 -10.78 -3.12
N THR A 142 -18.79 -10.28 -2.25
CA THR A 142 -19.14 -9.91 -0.87
C THR A 142 -19.61 -8.46 -0.82
N PRO A 143 -20.74 -8.15 -0.15
CA PRO A 143 -21.14 -6.77 0.09
C PRO A 143 -20.02 -6.03 0.83
N VAL A 144 -19.59 -4.89 0.30
CA VAL A 144 -18.53 -4.08 0.92
C VAL A 144 -19.06 -3.49 2.22
N SER A 145 -18.70 -4.11 3.35
CA SER A 145 -18.91 -3.56 4.70
C SER A 145 -17.62 -2.95 5.24
N ASN A 146 -17.68 -2.08 6.24
CA ASN A 146 -16.48 -1.49 6.86
C ASN A 146 -15.91 -2.30 8.04
N SER A 147 -16.26 -3.57 8.15
CA SER A 147 -15.75 -4.50 9.17
C SER A 147 -14.48 -5.23 8.74
#